data_AF-A0A842KI15-F1
#
_entry.id   AF-A0A842KI15-F1
#
_cell.length_a   1.000
_cell.length_b   1.000
_cell.length_c   1.000
_cell.angle_alpha   90.00
_cell.angle_beta   90.00
_cell.angle_gamma   90.00
#
_symmetry.space_group_name_H-M   'P 1'
#
loop_
_entity.id
_entity.type
_entity.pdbx_description
1 polymer ?
#
loop_
_entity_poly.entity_id
_entity_poly.type
_entity_poly.pdbx_seq_one_letter_code
_entity_poly.pdbx_strand_id
1 'polypeptide(L)'
;MRVYVGTFIEDEIDEVMGDLRGAGVGCDIRNYLDATIELKYFVEGDIKELKEKYKEGIIAEAILDVEKKIEAAREIFKEGMEIEYFDNIFLEKFLPERKKYEEIKKSLNIAEMPDGLSIIPWIAEQTEEKQKEIIEKLGEENFNKYILQWLKELDIIKDIHTLLINNGVEHREGKMYGKIADNLSIRRYFDVSDEEADKLGLKKEYTIEVFKNSDVYANMLDVLYEIDRVKKLCEEKPRYGKLFFMLTLVDEILGKLKGKKFGINEIVEEMMEIYRKDEEGEEEILIEEEAIKEILKVMEKAEIIKIKNEKVMPK
;
A
#
# COMPACT_ATOMS: atom_id res chain seq x y z
N MET A 1 12.42 7.35 -29.75
CA MET A 1 12.56 6.97 -28.32
C MET A 1 11.18 6.68 -27.79
N ARG A 2 11.08 5.72 -26.87
CA ARG A 2 9.83 5.42 -26.17
C ARG A 2 10.01 5.75 -24.70
N VAL A 3 9.01 6.35 -24.08
CA VAL A 3 8.97 6.61 -22.64
C VAL A 3 8.09 5.55 -22.00
N TYR A 4 8.60 4.91 -20.96
CA TYR A 4 7.80 3.99 -20.16
C TYR A 4 6.79 4.78 -19.33
N VAL A 5 5.51 4.48 -19.52
CA VAL A 5 4.39 5.18 -18.86
C VAL A 5 4.07 4.50 -17.54
N GLY A 6 3.98 3.17 -17.55
CA GLY A 6 3.63 2.37 -16.38
C GLY A 6 3.30 0.93 -16.76
N THR A 7 3.16 0.11 -15.72
CA THR A 7 2.62 -1.24 -15.79
C THR A 7 1.17 -1.21 -15.34
N PHE A 8 0.28 -1.83 -16.12
CA PHE A 8 -1.14 -1.85 -15.84
C PHE A 8 -1.69 -3.28 -15.94
N ILE A 9 -2.75 -3.55 -15.18
CA ILE A 9 -3.52 -4.79 -15.31
C ILE A 9 -4.39 -4.74 -16.58
N GLU A 10 -4.85 -5.91 -17.03
CA GLU A 10 -5.60 -6.03 -18.29
C GLU A 10 -6.81 -5.10 -18.39
N ASP A 11 -7.55 -4.91 -17.29
CA ASP A 11 -8.77 -4.10 -17.26
C ASP A 11 -8.50 -2.59 -17.40
N GLU A 12 -7.28 -2.13 -17.11
CA GLU A 12 -6.90 -0.71 -17.17
C GLU A 12 -6.29 -0.32 -18.53
N ILE A 13 -5.82 -1.31 -19.31
CA ILE A 13 -5.03 -1.05 -20.52
C ILE A 13 -5.84 -0.32 -21.59
N ASP A 14 -7.09 -0.71 -21.81
CA ASP A 14 -7.92 -0.07 -22.83
C ASP A 14 -8.19 1.40 -22.50
N GLU A 15 -8.34 1.73 -21.22
CA GLU A 15 -8.50 3.12 -20.76
C GLU A 15 -7.22 3.92 -21.00
N VAL A 16 -6.06 3.39 -20.57
CA VAL A 16 -4.76 4.05 -20.74
C VAL A 16 -4.43 4.28 -22.22
N MET A 17 -4.69 3.28 -23.06
CA MET A 17 -4.49 3.41 -24.51
C MET A 17 -5.46 4.40 -25.13
N GLY A 18 -6.71 4.45 -24.66
CA GLY A 18 -7.72 5.41 -25.07
C GLY A 18 -7.30 6.85 -24.75
N ASP A 19 -6.83 7.08 -23.53
CA ASP A 19 -6.32 8.37 -23.06
C ASP A 19 -5.16 8.87 -23.94
N LEU A 20 -4.12 8.05 -24.11
CA LEU A 20 -2.92 8.45 -24.86
C LEU A 20 -3.22 8.66 -26.35
N ARG A 21 -4.02 7.77 -26.97
CA ARG A 21 -4.46 7.96 -28.36
C ARG A 21 -5.35 9.19 -28.51
N GLY A 22 -6.21 9.48 -27.53
CA GLY A 22 -7.02 10.69 -27.49
C GLY A 22 -6.19 11.96 -27.43
N ALA A 23 -5.03 11.91 -26.75
CA ALA A 23 -4.03 12.97 -26.75
C ALA A 23 -3.18 13.03 -28.03
N GLY A 24 -3.35 12.10 -28.99
CA GLY A 24 -2.59 12.05 -30.23
C GLY A 24 -1.26 11.29 -30.14
N VAL A 25 -1.05 10.53 -29.06
CA VAL A 25 0.21 9.83 -28.80
C VAL A 25 0.13 8.37 -29.26
N GLY A 26 1.09 7.95 -30.11
CA GLY A 26 1.28 6.55 -30.45
C GLY A 26 1.85 5.76 -29.26
N CYS A 27 1.35 4.55 -29.03
CA CYS A 27 1.76 3.71 -27.90
C CYS A 27 2.01 2.27 -28.30
N ASP A 28 2.95 1.63 -27.61
CA ASP A 28 3.26 0.22 -27.72
C ASP A 28 2.98 -0.47 -26.37
N ILE A 29 2.42 -1.68 -26.44
CA ILE A 29 2.14 -2.50 -25.27
C ILE A 29 3.08 -3.71 -25.27
N ARG A 30 3.62 -4.05 -24.10
CA ARG A 30 4.33 -5.31 -23.88
C ARG A 30 3.69 -6.09 -22.75
N ASN A 31 3.08 -7.22 -23.09
CA ASN A 31 2.45 -8.10 -22.12
C ASN A 31 3.48 -9.06 -21.53
N TYR A 32 3.38 -9.31 -20.23
CA TYR A 32 4.16 -10.31 -19.54
C TYR A 32 3.37 -10.94 -18.40
N LEU A 33 3.83 -12.09 -17.94
CA LEU A 33 3.34 -12.71 -16.71
C LEU A 33 4.31 -12.34 -15.61
N ASP A 34 3.80 -11.70 -14.57
CA ASP A 34 4.51 -11.46 -13.33
C ASP A 34 4.15 -12.55 -12.34
N ALA A 35 5.15 -13.18 -11.73
CA ALA A 35 4.95 -14.24 -10.77
C ALA A 35 5.60 -13.83 -9.44
N THR A 36 4.76 -13.56 -8.45
CA THR A 36 5.19 -13.28 -7.09
C THR A 36 5.08 -14.56 -6.26
N ILE A 37 6.08 -14.78 -5.41
CA ILE A 37 6.13 -15.93 -4.49
C ILE A 37 6.25 -15.37 -3.08
N GLU A 38 5.25 -15.66 -2.26
CA GLU A 38 5.27 -15.39 -0.83
C GLU A 38 5.53 -16.71 -0.09
N LEU A 39 6.57 -16.75 0.73
CA LEU A 39 6.92 -17.89 1.57
C LEU A 39 6.57 -17.56 3.02
N LYS A 40 5.77 -18.42 3.65
CA LYS A 40 5.44 -18.32 5.08
C LYS A 40 5.86 -19.58 5.82
N TYR A 41 6.36 -19.42 7.04
CA TYR A 41 6.65 -20.52 7.93
C TYR A 41 5.56 -20.68 8.96
N PHE A 42 5.20 -21.92 9.30
CA PHE A 42 4.14 -22.15 10.27
C PHE A 42 4.32 -23.42 11.11
N VAL A 43 3.69 -23.45 12.27
CA VAL A 43 3.35 -24.69 12.98
C VAL A 43 1.86 -24.95 12.84
N GLU A 44 1.49 -26.23 12.83
CA GLU A 44 0.11 -26.66 12.77
C GLU A 44 -0.06 -27.96 13.55
N GLY A 45 -1.13 -28.02 14.33
CA GLY A 45 -1.51 -29.18 15.12
C GLY A 45 -2.36 -28.79 16.32
N ASP A 46 -2.68 -29.79 17.13
CA ASP A 46 -3.41 -29.60 18.37
C ASP A 46 -2.54 -28.89 19.42
N ILE A 47 -3.11 -27.93 20.16
CA ILE A 47 -2.39 -27.15 21.18
C ILE A 47 -1.65 -28.06 22.15
N LYS A 48 -2.29 -29.13 22.65
CA LYS A 48 -1.64 -30.06 23.59
C LYS A 48 -0.37 -30.69 23.02
N GLU A 49 -0.43 -31.18 21.78
CA GLU A 49 0.71 -31.80 21.10
C GLU A 49 1.81 -30.78 20.82
N LEU A 50 1.43 -29.57 20.38
CA LEU A 50 2.36 -28.49 20.10
C LEU A 50 3.09 -28.04 21.38
N LYS A 51 2.43 -28.01 22.54
CA LYS A 51 3.08 -27.69 23.83
C LYS A 51 4.09 -28.74 24.27
N GLU A 52 3.78 -30.02 24.03
CA GLU A 52 4.72 -31.10 24.35
C GLU A 52 5.98 -31.02 23.49
N LYS A 53 5.80 -30.66 22.21
CA LYS A 53 6.88 -30.50 21.23
C LYS A 53 7.70 -29.23 21.44
N TYR A 54 7.04 -28.10 21.72
CA TYR A 54 7.64 -26.77 21.82
C TYR A 54 7.50 -26.23 23.24
N LYS A 55 8.54 -26.45 24.04
CA LYS A 55 8.54 -26.09 25.48
C LYS A 55 8.99 -24.66 25.76
N GLU A 56 9.83 -24.09 24.89
CA GLU A 56 10.47 -22.79 25.06
C GLU A 56 10.61 -22.07 23.70
N GLY A 57 10.86 -20.76 23.74
CA GLY A 57 11.08 -19.92 22.56
C GLY A 57 9.79 -19.37 21.94
N ILE A 58 9.94 -18.74 20.77
CA ILE A 58 8.88 -17.97 20.11
C ILE A 58 7.60 -18.78 19.83
N ILE A 59 7.74 -20.08 19.56
CA ILE A 59 6.59 -20.96 19.31
C ILE A 59 5.82 -21.23 20.61
N ALA A 60 6.54 -21.50 21.70
CA ALA A 60 5.92 -21.71 23.00
C ALA A 60 5.19 -20.43 23.48
N GLU A 61 5.78 -19.26 23.27
CA GLU A 61 5.15 -17.97 23.56
C GLU A 61 3.88 -17.75 22.73
N ALA A 62 3.91 -18.04 21.43
CA ALA A 62 2.74 -17.95 20.56
C ALA A 62 1.63 -18.91 21.00
N ILE A 63 1.96 -20.14 21.39
CA ILE A 63 0.97 -21.10 21.91
C ILE A 63 0.35 -20.61 23.23
N LEU A 64 1.17 -20.08 24.14
CA LEU A 64 0.69 -19.53 25.41
C LEU A 64 -0.25 -18.33 25.20
N ASP A 65 0.03 -17.48 24.21
CA ASP A 65 -0.87 -16.38 23.84
C ASP A 65 -2.23 -16.89 23.35
N VAL A 66 -2.23 -17.95 22.51
CA VAL A 66 -3.48 -18.60 22.10
C VAL A 66 -4.24 -19.17 23.29
N GLU A 67 -3.56 -19.87 24.19
CA GLU A 67 -4.22 -20.44 25.38
C GLU A 67 -4.89 -19.36 26.22
N LYS A 68 -4.22 -18.24 26.48
CA LYS A 68 -4.79 -17.11 27.23
C LYS A 68 -6.04 -16.55 26.55
N LYS A 69 -6.01 -16.38 25.22
CA LYS A 69 -7.18 -15.93 24.45
C LYS A 69 -8.34 -16.92 24.57
N ILE A 70 -8.05 -18.21 24.44
CA ILE A 70 -9.08 -19.25 24.51
C ILE A 70 -9.65 -19.41 25.92
N GLU A 71 -8.84 -19.32 26.96
CA GLU A 71 -9.31 -19.31 28.34
C GLU A 71 -10.24 -18.13 28.59
N ALA A 72 -9.86 -16.93 28.13
CA ALA A 72 -10.71 -15.75 28.21
C ALA A 72 -12.03 -15.97 27.45
N ALA A 73 -11.98 -16.53 26.23
CA ALA A 73 -13.16 -16.83 25.43
C ALA A 73 -14.08 -17.87 26.09
N ARG A 74 -13.53 -18.94 26.69
CA ARG A 74 -14.31 -20.00 27.36
C ARG A 74 -15.13 -19.49 28.54
N GLU A 75 -14.62 -18.51 29.28
CA GLU A 75 -15.36 -17.92 30.39
C GLU A 75 -16.54 -17.04 29.94
N ILE A 76 -16.49 -16.52 28.71
CA ILE A 76 -17.47 -15.58 28.18
C ILE A 76 -18.50 -16.29 27.31
N PHE A 77 -18.02 -17.20 26.45
CA PHE A 77 -18.80 -17.83 25.40
C PHE A 77 -20.01 -18.57 25.94
N LYS A 78 -21.17 -18.27 25.35
CA LYS A 78 -22.42 -19.00 25.57
C LYS A 78 -23.05 -19.27 24.21
N GLU A 79 -23.58 -20.47 24.05
CA GLU A 79 -24.28 -20.85 22.82
C GLU A 79 -25.46 -19.90 22.56
N GLY A 80 -25.53 -19.37 21.34
CA GLY A 80 -26.55 -18.40 20.90
C GLY A 80 -26.27 -16.94 21.31
N MET A 81 -25.07 -16.63 21.82
CA MET A 81 -24.66 -15.26 22.14
C MET A 81 -24.45 -14.43 20.86
N GLU A 82 -24.82 -13.15 20.90
CA GLU A 82 -24.53 -12.18 19.83
C GLU A 82 -23.01 -11.98 19.68
N ILE A 83 -22.52 -11.95 18.44
CA ILE A 83 -21.09 -11.77 18.12
C ILE A 83 -20.58 -10.45 18.73
N GLU A 84 -21.29 -9.34 18.50
CA GLU A 84 -20.88 -8.03 19.02
C GLU A 84 -20.82 -7.98 20.55
N TYR A 85 -21.69 -8.73 21.22
CA TYR A 85 -21.69 -8.81 22.68
C TYR A 85 -20.49 -9.63 23.19
N PHE A 86 -20.17 -10.74 22.52
CA PHE A 86 -18.96 -11.52 22.80
C PHE A 86 -17.70 -10.65 22.64
N ASP A 87 -17.58 -9.95 21.51
CA ASP A 87 -16.41 -9.13 21.17
C ASP A 87 -16.13 -8.07 22.22
N ASN A 88 -17.17 -7.37 22.63
CA ASN A 88 -17.03 -6.30 23.62
C ASN A 88 -16.54 -6.84 24.97
N ILE A 89 -17.14 -7.91 25.49
CA ILE A 89 -16.72 -8.50 26.77
C ILE A 89 -15.33 -9.13 26.65
N PHE A 90 -15.05 -9.79 25.54
CA PHE A 90 -13.76 -10.42 25.29
C PHE A 90 -12.63 -9.39 25.29
N LEU A 91 -12.80 -8.29 24.54
CA LEU A 91 -11.83 -7.20 24.49
C LEU A 91 -11.71 -6.47 25.83
N GLU A 92 -12.80 -6.28 26.57
CA GLU A 92 -12.71 -5.70 27.93
C GLU A 92 -11.86 -6.54 28.88
N LYS A 93 -11.91 -7.87 28.72
CA LYS A 93 -11.15 -8.81 29.55
C LYS A 93 -9.70 -8.95 29.08
N PHE A 94 -9.49 -9.06 27.77
CA PHE A 94 -8.18 -9.35 27.18
C PHE A 94 -7.32 -8.10 26.98
N LEU A 95 -7.94 -6.93 26.79
CA LEU A 95 -7.29 -5.63 26.62
C LEU A 95 -7.88 -4.59 27.58
N PRO A 96 -7.67 -4.72 28.90
CA PRO A 96 -8.25 -3.79 29.88
C PRO A 96 -7.79 -2.34 29.67
N GLU A 97 -6.63 -2.12 29.06
CA GLU A 97 -6.12 -0.79 28.73
C GLU A 97 -7.01 -0.03 27.75
N ARG A 98 -7.89 -0.70 26.98
CA ARG A 98 -8.79 -0.05 26.03
C ARG A 98 -9.74 0.96 26.70
N LYS A 99 -10.02 0.77 28.00
CA LYS A 99 -10.89 1.65 28.78
C LYS A 99 -10.40 3.10 28.82
N LYS A 100 -9.10 3.35 28.67
CA LYS A 100 -8.56 4.73 28.60
C LYS A 100 -9.04 5.51 27.38
N TYR A 101 -9.52 4.80 26.34
CA TYR A 101 -10.05 5.39 25.11
C TYR A 101 -11.58 5.53 25.11
N GLU A 102 -12.27 5.06 26.15
CA GLU A 102 -13.70 5.33 26.35
C GLU A 102 -13.94 6.83 26.60
N GLU A 103 -12.97 7.54 27.20
CA GLU A 103 -13.04 8.99 27.34
C GLU A 103 -12.99 9.70 25.99
N ILE A 104 -12.25 9.17 25.01
CA ILE A 104 -12.23 9.67 23.63
C ILE A 104 -13.59 9.43 22.95
N LYS A 105 -14.19 8.24 23.11
CA LYS A 105 -15.54 7.96 22.61
C LYS A 105 -16.57 8.96 23.19
N LYS A 106 -16.46 9.24 24.49
CA LYS A 106 -17.35 10.17 25.21
C LYS A 106 -17.12 11.64 24.82
N SER A 107 -15.88 12.07 24.65
CA SER A 107 -15.54 13.48 24.37
C SER A 107 -16.04 13.94 23.01
N LEU A 108 -16.19 13.02 22.05
CA LEU A 108 -16.75 13.33 20.75
C LEU A 108 -18.28 13.59 20.78
N ASN A 109 -18.96 13.21 21.88
CA ASN A 109 -20.39 13.44 22.13
C ASN A 109 -21.29 13.25 20.89
N ILE A 110 -21.01 12.18 20.15
CA ILE A 110 -21.71 11.91 18.90
C ILE A 110 -23.02 11.23 19.27
N ALA A 111 -24.06 12.04 19.48
CA ALA A 111 -25.41 11.56 19.76
C ALA A 111 -25.99 10.67 18.64
N GLU A 112 -25.31 10.61 17.49
CA GLU A 112 -25.68 9.84 16.29
C GLU A 112 -24.84 8.55 16.12
N MET A 113 -23.86 8.27 16.98
CA MET A 113 -23.04 7.06 16.84
C MET A 113 -23.87 5.86 17.30
N PRO A 114 -24.04 4.82 16.46
CA PRO A 114 -24.68 3.59 16.92
C PRO A 114 -23.92 3.01 18.11
N ASP A 115 -24.65 2.60 19.13
CA ASP A 115 -24.07 1.94 20.31
C ASP A 115 -23.23 0.74 19.86
N GLY A 116 -21.97 0.70 20.31
CA GLY A 116 -21.07 -0.42 20.02
C GLY A 116 -20.22 -0.28 18.76
N LEU A 117 -20.42 0.75 17.92
CA LEU A 117 -19.52 0.98 16.78
C LEU A 117 -18.16 1.56 17.23
N SER A 118 -17.09 1.20 16.51
CA SER A 118 -15.80 1.87 16.66
C SER A 118 -15.86 3.29 16.07
N ILE A 119 -15.10 4.22 16.64
CA ILE A 119 -14.98 5.59 16.12
C ILE A 119 -14.40 5.58 14.70
N ILE A 120 -13.50 4.65 14.34
CA ILE A 120 -12.81 4.68 13.04
C ILE A 120 -13.75 4.38 11.85
N PRO A 121 -14.52 3.27 11.82
CA PRO A 121 -15.51 3.05 10.77
C PRO A 121 -16.53 4.20 10.69
N TRP A 122 -16.99 4.71 11.84
CA TRP A 122 -17.93 5.82 11.88
C TRP A 122 -17.35 7.12 11.28
N ILE A 123 -16.09 7.45 11.58
CA ILE A 123 -15.35 8.59 11.01
C ILE A 123 -15.15 8.42 9.50
N ALA A 124 -14.80 7.22 9.04
CA ALA A 124 -14.58 6.94 7.63
C ALA A 124 -15.84 7.18 6.78
N GLU A 125 -17.03 7.05 7.37
CA GLU A 125 -18.31 7.37 6.75
C GLU A 125 -18.68 8.87 6.77
N GLN A 126 -17.91 9.71 7.49
CA GLN A 126 -18.12 11.16 7.52
C GLN A 126 -17.36 11.89 6.41
N THR A 127 -17.78 13.12 6.12
CA THR A 127 -17.07 14.03 5.20
C THR A 127 -15.67 14.37 5.72
N GLU A 128 -14.71 14.63 4.82
CA GLU A 128 -13.33 15.01 5.19
C GLU A 128 -13.27 16.18 6.20
N GLU A 129 -14.18 17.15 6.06
CA GLU A 129 -14.29 18.29 6.97
C GLU A 129 -14.62 17.87 8.41
N LYS A 130 -15.55 16.92 8.58
CA LYS A 130 -15.87 16.35 9.90
C LYS A 130 -14.72 15.52 10.46
N GLN A 131 -13.99 14.80 9.60
CA GLN A 131 -12.82 14.04 10.02
C GLN A 131 -11.73 14.98 10.57
N LYS A 132 -11.46 16.10 9.88
CA LYS A 132 -10.53 17.14 10.35
C LYS A 132 -10.96 17.76 11.68
N GLU A 133 -12.23 18.10 11.84
CA GLU A 133 -12.77 18.66 13.10
C GLU A 133 -12.55 17.71 14.29
N ILE A 134 -12.69 16.40 14.07
CA ILE A 134 -12.46 15.39 15.09
C ILE A 134 -10.97 15.30 15.47
N ILE A 135 -10.08 15.32 14.48
CA ILE A 135 -8.63 15.31 14.71
C ILE A 135 -8.21 16.56 15.50
N GLU A 136 -8.75 17.74 15.15
CA GLU A 136 -8.50 18.99 15.87
C GLU A 136 -8.99 18.95 17.33
N LYS A 137 -10.17 18.35 17.57
CA LYS A 137 -10.73 18.20 18.92
C LYS A 137 -9.95 17.24 19.81
N LEU A 138 -9.49 16.12 19.24
CA LEU A 138 -8.77 15.09 19.99
C LEU A 138 -7.28 15.40 20.16
N GLY A 139 -6.72 16.14 19.20
CA GLY A 139 -5.29 16.22 18.95
C GLY A 139 -4.81 15.00 18.16
N GLU A 140 -4.00 15.26 17.14
CA GLU A 140 -3.47 14.26 16.21
C GLU A 140 -2.79 13.07 16.93
N GLU A 141 -2.02 13.34 17.97
CA GLU A 141 -1.35 12.29 18.75
C GLU A 141 -2.33 11.33 19.43
N ASN A 142 -3.41 11.86 20.03
CA ASN A 142 -4.42 11.02 20.70
C ASN A 142 -5.26 10.25 19.69
N PHE A 143 -5.56 10.88 18.54
CA PHE A 143 -6.24 10.23 17.42
C PHE A 143 -5.41 9.06 16.87
N ASN A 144 -4.12 9.26 16.62
CA ASN A 144 -3.22 8.20 16.16
C ASN A 144 -3.09 7.07 17.19
N LYS A 145 -2.98 7.40 18.49
CA LYS A 145 -3.00 6.39 19.56
C LYS A 145 -4.30 5.59 19.61
N TYR A 146 -5.44 6.22 19.30
CA TYR A 146 -6.73 5.54 19.20
C TYR A 146 -6.79 4.61 17.99
N ILE A 147 -6.31 5.05 16.81
CA ILE A 147 -6.22 4.21 15.60
C ILE A 147 -5.40 2.96 15.89
N LEU A 148 -4.21 3.11 16.48
CA LEU A 148 -3.33 1.99 16.79
C LEU A 148 -3.99 1.00 17.77
N GLN A 149 -4.70 1.52 18.77
CA GLN A 149 -5.50 0.67 19.67
C GLN A 149 -6.61 -0.06 18.91
N TRP A 150 -7.34 0.62 18.04
CA TRP A 150 -8.44 0.02 17.28
C TRP A 150 -7.94 -1.07 16.32
N LEU A 151 -6.82 -0.85 15.63
CA LEU A 151 -6.18 -1.88 14.79
C LEU A 151 -5.79 -3.11 15.62
N LYS A 152 -5.21 -2.90 16.81
CA LYS A 152 -4.89 -3.98 17.75
C LYS A 152 -6.14 -4.77 18.17
N GLU A 153 -7.25 -4.09 18.43
CA GLU A 153 -8.53 -4.73 18.76
C GLU A 153 -9.06 -5.58 17.60
N LEU A 154 -9.04 -5.05 16.38
CA LEU A 154 -9.45 -5.77 15.18
C LEU A 154 -8.63 -7.03 14.96
N ASP A 155 -7.30 -6.94 15.06
CA ASP A 155 -6.41 -8.09 14.89
C ASP A 155 -6.73 -9.19 15.91
N ILE A 156 -6.97 -8.81 17.17
CA ILE A 156 -7.31 -9.75 18.24
C ILE A 156 -8.69 -10.38 18.02
N ILE A 157 -9.71 -9.61 17.64
CA ILE A 157 -11.06 -10.13 17.33
C ILE A 157 -11.02 -11.09 16.13
N LYS A 158 -10.34 -10.69 15.06
CA LYS A 158 -10.16 -11.53 13.87
C LYS A 158 -9.45 -12.84 14.22
N ASP A 159 -8.39 -12.76 15.02
CA ASP A 159 -7.63 -13.92 15.46
C ASP A 159 -8.48 -14.89 16.29
N ILE A 160 -9.18 -14.40 17.33
CA ILE A 160 -10.01 -15.27 18.18
C ILE A 160 -11.17 -15.88 17.38
N HIS A 161 -11.85 -15.13 16.53
CA HIS A 161 -12.93 -15.70 15.73
C HIS A 161 -12.44 -16.72 14.72
N THR A 162 -11.31 -16.46 14.06
CA THR A 162 -10.70 -17.44 13.15
C THR A 162 -10.39 -18.74 13.90
N LEU A 163 -9.83 -18.65 15.11
CA LEU A 163 -9.59 -19.80 15.97
C LEU A 163 -10.87 -20.54 16.34
N LEU A 164 -11.91 -19.83 16.78
CA LEU A 164 -13.19 -20.42 17.18
C LEU A 164 -13.88 -21.11 15.99
N ILE A 165 -13.93 -20.45 14.84
CA ILE A 165 -14.56 -20.97 13.61
C ILE A 165 -13.85 -22.23 13.12
N ASN A 166 -12.52 -22.20 13.04
CA ASN A 166 -11.73 -23.35 12.61
C ASN A 166 -11.83 -24.54 13.58
N ASN A 167 -12.38 -24.33 14.77
CA ASN A 167 -12.57 -25.34 15.79
C ASN A 167 -14.04 -25.61 16.14
N GLY A 168 -14.95 -25.32 15.21
CA GLY A 168 -16.35 -25.79 15.27
C GLY A 168 -17.35 -24.83 15.91
N VAL A 169 -16.99 -23.57 16.13
CA VAL A 169 -17.97 -22.51 16.45
C VAL A 169 -18.51 -21.92 15.15
N GLU A 170 -19.82 -21.96 14.95
CA GLU A 170 -20.46 -21.39 13.77
C GLU A 170 -20.96 -19.97 14.03
N HIS A 171 -20.80 -19.08 13.05
CA HIS A 171 -21.43 -17.77 13.04
C HIS A 171 -22.65 -17.80 12.11
N ARG A 172 -23.84 -17.51 12.63
CA ARG A 172 -25.09 -17.49 11.87
C ARG A 172 -26.02 -16.43 12.42
N GLU A 173 -26.60 -15.61 11.53
CA GLU A 173 -27.59 -14.59 11.92
C GLU A 173 -27.09 -13.66 13.05
N GLY A 174 -25.81 -13.25 13.01
CA GLY A 174 -25.21 -12.38 14.03
C GLY A 174 -24.83 -13.07 15.35
N LYS A 175 -25.06 -14.38 15.46
CA LYS A 175 -24.85 -15.16 16.69
C LYS A 175 -23.82 -16.26 16.53
N MET A 176 -23.29 -16.70 17.67
CA MET A 176 -22.29 -17.76 17.77
C MET A 176 -22.91 -19.05 18.32
N TYR A 177 -22.67 -20.17 17.64
CA TYR A 177 -23.21 -21.50 17.98
C TYR A 177 -22.12 -22.55 18.07
N GLY A 178 -22.39 -23.64 18.80
CA GLY A 178 -21.44 -24.74 18.99
C GLY A 178 -20.73 -24.68 20.34
N LYS A 179 -19.55 -25.31 20.43
CA LYS A 179 -18.76 -25.39 21.66
C LYS A 179 -17.29 -25.18 21.35
N ILE A 180 -16.61 -24.43 22.21
CA ILE A 180 -15.16 -24.30 22.16
C ILE A 180 -14.54 -25.65 22.53
N ALA A 181 -13.82 -26.27 21.61
CA ALA A 181 -13.18 -27.56 21.86
C ALA A 181 -12.16 -27.47 23.01
N ASP A 182 -12.03 -28.56 23.78
CA ASP A 182 -11.08 -28.65 24.91
C ASP A 182 -9.62 -28.63 24.43
N ASN A 183 -9.37 -29.21 23.25
CA ASN A 183 -8.08 -29.21 22.57
C ASN A 183 -8.30 -28.63 21.17
N LEU A 184 -7.73 -27.47 20.91
CA LEU A 184 -7.92 -26.76 19.65
C LEU A 184 -6.80 -27.11 18.68
N SER A 185 -7.15 -27.29 17.42
CA SER A 185 -6.19 -27.29 16.32
C SER A 185 -5.89 -25.84 15.95
N ILE A 186 -4.59 -25.53 15.88
CA ILE A 186 -4.12 -24.20 15.53
C ILE A 186 -3.14 -24.28 14.37
N ARG A 187 -3.14 -23.23 13.54
CA ARG A 187 -2.08 -22.95 12.57
C ARG A 187 -1.55 -21.56 12.88
N ARG A 188 -0.24 -21.45 13.14
CA ARG A 188 0.43 -20.20 13.48
C ARG A 188 1.60 -19.95 12.56
N TYR A 189 1.58 -18.79 11.90
CA TYR A 189 2.64 -18.33 11.01
C TYR A 189 3.69 -17.53 11.80
N PHE A 190 4.94 -17.61 11.36
CA PHE A 190 6.08 -16.93 11.95
C PHE A 190 6.89 -16.24 10.86
N ASP A 191 7.24 -14.99 11.12
CA ASP A 191 8.18 -14.23 10.30
C ASP A 191 9.59 -14.44 10.84
N VAL A 192 10.27 -15.43 10.28
CA VAL A 192 11.63 -15.86 10.65
C VAL A 192 12.41 -16.22 9.39
N SER A 193 13.74 -16.17 9.49
CA SER A 193 14.61 -16.61 8.39
C SER A 193 14.49 -18.11 8.09
N ASP A 194 14.86 -18.55 6.88
CA ASP A 194 14.94 -19.96 6.51
C ASP A 194 15.75 -20.81 7.51
N GLU A 195 16.91 -20.30 7.92
CA GLU A 195 17.79 -21.02 8.86
C GLU A 195 17.14 -21.20 10.23
N GLU A 196 16.41 -20.19 10.70
CA GLU A 196 15.69 -20.24 11.97
C GLU A 196 14.46 -21.13 11.87
N ALA A 197 13.70 -21.05 10.77
CA ALA A 197 12.58 -21.93 10.51
C ALA A 197 12.99 -23.41 10.49
N ASP A 198 14.11 -23.74 9.86
CA ASP A 198 14.64 -25.10 9.80
C ASP A 198 15.09 -25.58 11.20
N LYS A 199 15.75 -24.73 12.00
CA LYS A 199 16.11 -25.04 13.41
C LYS A 199 14.90 -25.30 14.28
N LEU A 200 13.84 -24.52 14.07
CA LEU A 200 12.58 -24.62 14.80
C LEU A 200 11.65 -25.74 14.25
N GLY A 201 12.01 -26.37 13.13
CA GLY A 201 11.20 -27.39 12.48
C GLY A 201 9.83 -26.87 12.05
N LEU A 202 9.77 -25.64 11.55
CA LEU A 202 8.56 -25.03 10.98
C LEU A 202 8.26 -25.64 9.60
N LYS A 203 6.96 -25.79 9.30
CA LYS A 203 6.48 -26.13 7.95
C LYS A 203 6.57 -24.90 7.04
N LYS A 204 6.64 -25.11 5.73
CA LYS A 204 6.71 -24.07 4.69
C LYS A 204 5.39 -24.05 3.91
N GLU A 205 4.84 -22.87 3.70
CA GLU A 205 3.70 -22.62 2.81
C GLU A 205 4.13 -21.62 1.75
N TYR A 206 3.89 -21.95 0.48
CA TYR A 206 4.15 -21.07 -0.65
C TYR A 206 2.82 -20.59 -1.20
N THR A 207 2.64 -19.28 -1.25
CA THR A 207 1.61 -18.63 -2.06
C THR A 207 2.28 -18.15 -3.34
N ILE A 208 1.81 -18.65 -4.48
CA ILE A 208 2.29 -18.22 -5.79
C ILE A 208 1.14 -17.51 -6.48
N GLU A 209 1.31 -16.23 -6.76
CA GLU A 209 0.35 -15.43 -7.49
C GLU A 209 0.95 -15.09 -8.85
N VAL A 210 0.17 -15.30 -9.91
CA VAL A 210 0.60 -15.04 -11.28
C VAL A 210 -0.36 -14.02 -11.88
N PHE A 211 0.16 -12.82 -12.14
CA PHE A 211 -0.60 -11.70 -12.70
C PHE A 211 -0.20 -11.47 -14.15
N LYS A 212 -1.18 -11.19 -15.00
CA LYS A 212 -0.92 -10.71 -16.35
C LYS A 212 -0.84 -9.20 -16.32
N ASN A 213 0.35 -8.69 -16.64
CA ASN A 213 0.67 -7.28 -16.61
C ASN A 213 1.04 -6.80 -18.02
N SER A 214 0.84 -5.51 -18.26
CA SER A 214 1.05 -4.88 -19.54
C SER A 214 1.81 -3.58 -19.36
N ASP A 215 3.05 -3.54 -19.85
CA ASP A 215 3.84 -2.31 -19.88
C ASP A 215 3.43 -1.45 -21.06
N VAL A 216 3.10 -0.19 -20.78
CA VAL A 216 2.76 0.80 -21.80
C VAL A 216 3.93 1.73 -22.05
N TYR A 217 4.25 1.92 -23.32
CA TYR A 217 5.30 2.81 -23.78
C TYR A 217 4.74 3.84 -24.75
N ALA A 218 4.95 5.13 -24.46
CA ALA A 218 4.55 6.24 -25.32
C ALA A 218 5.66 6.62 -26.29
N ASN A 219 5.32 6.97 -27.53
CA ASN A 219 6.27 7.55 -28.47
C ASN A 219 6.60 8.99 -28.06
N MET A 220 7.86 9.25 -27.72
CA MET A 220 8.27 10.59 -27.25
C MET A 220 8.13 11.68 -28.32
N LEU A 221 8.23 11.36 -29.62
CA LEU A 221 8.05 12.36 -30.66
C LEU A 221 6.60 12.86 -30.68
N ASP A 222 5.64 11.94 -30.62
CA ASP A 222 4.22 12.28 -30.61
C ASP A 222 3.88 13.06 -29.32
N VAL A 223 4.46 12.66 -28.18
CA VAL A 223 4.34 13.39 -26.91
C VAL A 223 4.82 14.84 -27.03
N LEU A 224 5.94 15.07 -27.71
CA LEU A 224 6.47 16.41 -27.92
C LEU A 224 5.68 17.23 -28.95
N TYR A 225 5.15 16.60 -30.00
CA TYR A 225 4.29 17.27 -30.98
C TYR A 225 2.95 17.70 -30.36
N GLU A 226 2.42 16.90 -29.44
CA GLU A 226 1.13 17.13 -28.77
C GLU A 226 1.32 17.64 -27.32
N ILE A 227 2.42 18.35 -27.04
CA ILE A 227 2.87 18.70 -25.69
C ILE A 227 1.76 19.32 -24.81
N ASP A 228 0.95 20.23 -25.36
CA ASP A 228 -0.12 20.90 -24.61
C ASP A 228 -1.23 19.93 -24.20
N ARG A 229 -1.59 19.01 -25.10
CA ARG A 229 -2.63 17.99 -24.82
C ARG A 229 -2.13 16.98 -23.81
N VAL A 230 -0.87 16.56 -23.93
CA VAL A 230 -0.26 15.60 -23.01
C VAL A 230 -0.05 16.22 -21.63
N LYS A 231 0.38 17.49 -21.52
CA LYS A 231 0.48 18.20 -20.23
C LYS A 231 -0.87 18.22 -19.52
N LYS A 232 -1.94 18.60 -20.24
CA LYS A 232 -3.30 18.58 -19.69
C LYS A 232 -3.72 17.18 -19.23
N LEU A 233 -3.45 16.14 -20.02
CA LEU A 233 -3.74 14.76 -19.64
C LEU A 233 -3.03 14.36 -18.34
N CYS A 234 -1.75 14.73 -18.21
CA CYS A 234 -0.96 14.45 -17.01
C CYS A 234 -1.45 15.20 -15.77
N GLU A 235 -1.89 16.45 -15.92
CA GLU A 235 -2.48 17.26 -14.84
C GLU A 235 -3.82 16.67 -14.36
N GLU A 236 -4.65 16.17 -15.29
CA GLU A 236 -5.95 15.56 -14.97
C GLU A 236 -5.81 14.15 -14.36
N LYS A 237 -4.74 13.42 -14.70
CA LYS A 237 -4.58 12.00 -14.35
C LYS A 237 -3.17 11.71 -13.80
N PRO A 238 -2.98 11.69 -12.46
CA PRO A 238 -1.68 11.52 -11.81
C PRO A 238 -0.90 10.25 -12.21
N ARG A 239 -1.59 9.19 -12.66
CA ARG A 239 -0.96 7.95 -13.15
C ARG A 239 0.01 8.16 -14.33
N TYR A 240 -0.03 9.31 -15.00
CA TYR A 240 0.90 9.67 -16.07
C TYR A 240 2.13 10.48 -15.59
N GLY A 241 2.42 10.46 -14.28
CA GLY A 241 3.53 11.20 -13.68
C GLY A 241 4.89 11.01 -14.38
N LYS A 242 5.18 9.81 -14.92
CA LYS A 242 6.42 9.56 -15.69
C LYS A 242 6.48 10.34 -17.00
N LEU A 243 5.36 10.49 -17.70
CA LEU A 243 5.27 11.33 -18.90
C LEU A 243 5.38 12.80 -18.54
N PHE A 244 4.71 13.23 -17.47
CA PHE A 244 4.81 14.59 -16.97
C PHE A 244 6.26 14.96 -16.66
N PHE A 245 6.95 14.11 -15.89
CA PHE A 245 8.35 14.30 -15.55
C PHE A 245 9.25 14.45 -16.78
N MET A 246 9.05 13.61 -17.81
CA MET A 246 9.80 13.72 -19.06
C MET A 246 9.56 15.05 -19.79
N LEU A 247 8.33 15.58 -19.76
CA LEU A 247 8.02 16.90 -20.31
C LEU A 247 8.68 18.01 -19.50
N THR A 248 8.71 17.89 -18.18
CA THR A 248 9.40 18.84 -17.31
C THR A 248 10.90 18.86 -17.58
N LEU A 249 11.54 17.70 -17.82
CA LEU A 249 12.96 17.66 -18.21
C LEU A 249 13.22 18.40 -19.54
N VAL A 250 12.30 18.28 -20.50
CA VAL A 250 12.38 19.02 -21.77
C VAL A 250 12.27 20.52 -21.53
N ASP A 251 11.33 20.95 -20.68
CA ASP A 251 11.17 22.35 -20.29
C ASP A 251 12.42 22.90 -19.58
N GLU A 252 13.06 22.10 -18.71
CA GLU A 252 14.32 22.48 -18.05
C GLU A 252 15.43 22.72 -19.07
N ILE A 253 15.63 21.80 -20.03
CA ILE A 253 16.62 21.98 -21.11
C ILE A 253 16.34 23.27 -21.89
N LEU A 254 15.09 23.54 -22.25
CA LEU A 254 14.70 24.78 -22.92
C LEU A 254 14.95 26.01 -22.04
N GLY A 255 14.66 25.90 -20.75
CA GLY A 255 14.89 26.90 -19.72
C GLY A 255 16.37 27.23 -19.53
N LYS A 256 17.29 26.26 -19.74
CA LYS A 256 18.74 26.49 -19.78
C LYS A 256 19.17 27.21 -21.04
N LEU A 257 18.62 26.82 -22.19
CA LEU A 257 18.99 27.41 -23.48
C LEU A 257 18.72 28.92 -23.52
N LYS A 258 17.64 29.45 -22.94
CA LYS A 258 17.29 30.90 -22.88
C LYS A 258 17.58 31.70 -24.18
N GLY A 259 17.36 31.11 -25.36
CA GLY A 259 17.64 31.77 -26.64
C GLY A 259 19.13 31.82 -27.04
N LYS A 260 20.02 31.21 -26.28
CA LYS A 260 21.47 31.14 -26.52
C LYS A 260 21.86 29.78 -27.12
N LYS A 261 23.13 29.68 -27.52
CA LYS A 261 23.72 28.46 -28.04
C LYS A 261 24.63 27.85 -26.98
N PHE A 262 24.43 26.58 -26.69
CA PHE A 262 25.19 25.84 -25.68
C PHE A 262 25.87 24.63 -26.32
N GLY A 263 27.00 24.20 -25.76
CA GLY A 263 27.60 22.92 -26.14
C GLY A 263 26.73 21.74 -25.65
N ILE A 264 26.74 20.62 -26.37
CA ILE A 264 26.04 19.40 -25.89
C ILE A 264 26.56 18.99 -24.52
N ASN A 265 27.88 18.94 -24.32
CA ASN A 265 28.48 18.54 -23.04
C ASN A 265 28.14 19.51 -21.91
N GLU A 266 28.02 20.80 -22.21
CA GLU A 266 27.62 21.82 -21.24
C GLU A 266 26.18 21.59 -20.76
N ILE A 267 25.27 21.23 -21.67
CA ILE A 267 23.90 20.85 -21.31
C ILE A 267 23.90 19.55 -20.52
N VAL A 268 24.70 18.56 -20.92
CA VAL A 268 24.80 17.28 -20.20
C VAL A 268 25.24 17.51 -18.76
N GLU A 269 26.36 18.21 -18.55
CA GLU A 269 26.90 18.52 -17.22
C GLU A 269 25.86 19.25 -16.35
N GLU A 270 25.12 20.20 -16.90
CA GLU A 270 24.08 20.94 -16.17
C GLU A 270 22.82 20.13 -15.86
N MET A 271 22.56 19.05 -16.60
CA MET A 271 21.33 18.24 -16.49
C MET A 271 21.56 16.92 -15.73
N MET A 272 22.82 16.52 -15.52
CA MET A 272 23.15 15.30 -14.78
C MET A 272 22.72 15.37 -13.32
N GLU A 273 22.78 16.57 -12.72
CA GLU A 273 22.40 16.83 -11.33
C GLU A 273 21.45 18.02 -11.28
N ILE A 274 20.15 17.75 -11.08
CA ILE A 274 19.14 18.79 -10.91
C ILE A 274 18.67 18.76 -9.46
N TYR A 275 18.80 19.90 -8.77
CA TYR A 275 18.29 20.09 -7.42
C TYR A 275 17.02 20.94 -7.47
N ARG A 276 15.90 20.39 -7.01
CA ARG A 276 14.64 21.12 -6.81
C ARG A 276 14.38 21.29 -5.33
N LYS A 277 14.03 22.51 -4.93
CA LYS A 277 13.71 22.81 -3.53
C LYS A 277 12.30 23.38 -3.45
N ASP A 278 11.48 22.77 -2.60
CA ASP A 278 10.13 23.25 -2.29
C ASP A 278 9.92 23.35 -0.76
N GLU A 279 8.67 23.55 -0.34
CA GLU A 279 8.29 23.67 1.07
C GLU A 279 8.43 22.33 1.83
N GLU A 280 8.50 21.20 1.12
CA GLU A 280 8.52 19.84 1.68
C GLU A 280 9.93 19.21 1.69
N GLY A 281 10.87 19.70 0.88
CA GLY A 281 12.25 19.23 0.92
C GLY A 281 13.13 19.69 -0.26
N GLU A 282 14.27 19.02 -0.39
CA GLU A 282 15.16 19.14 -1.54
C GLU A 282 15.18 17.80 -2.28
N GLU A 283 14.75 17.80 -3.54
CA GLU A 283 14.74 16.64 -4.43
C GLU A 283 16.00 16.68 -5.32
N GLU A 284 16.78 15.61 -5.27
CA GLU A 284 17.93 15.39 -6.15
C GLU A 284 17.52 14.45 -7.28
N ILE A 285 17.57 14.97 -8.51
CA ILE A 285 17.30 14.21 -9.74
C ILE A 285 18.61 13.92 -10.43
N LEU A 286 18.93 12.63 -10.57
CA LEU A 286 20.11 12.14 -11.27
C LEU A 286 19.72 11.60 -12.64
N ILE A 287 20.38 12.08 -13.69
CA ILE A 287 20.10 11.69 -15.08
C ILE A 287 21.39 11.23 -15.74
N GLU A 288 21.35 10.04 -16.35
CA GLU A 288 22.48 9.53 -17.11
C GLU A 288 22.76 10.39 -18.37
N GLU A 289 24.05 10.61 -18.66
CA GLU A 289 24.51 11.37 -19.83
C GLU A 289 23.86 10.89 -21.14
N GLU A 290 23.78 9.56 -21.34
CA GLU A 290 23.19 8.99 -22.55
C GLU A 290 21.68 9.25 -22.66
N ALA A 291 20.97 9.33 -21.53
CA ALA A 291 19.56 9.69 -21.52
C ALA A 291 19.36 11.15 -21.96
N ILE A 292 20.20 12.07 -21.48
CA ILE A 292 20.16 13.48 -21.89
C ILE A 292 20.43 13.60 -23.41
N LYS A 293 21.44 12.89 -23.92
CA LYS A 293 21.73 12.86 -25.36
C LYS A 293 20.56 12.33 -26.18
N GLU A 294 19.88 11.28 -25.73
CA GLU A 294 18.68 10.77 -26.41
C GLU A 294 17.51 11.75 -26.38
N ILE A 295 17.28 12.45 -25.26
CA ILE A 295 16.29 13.53 -25.17
C ILE A 295 16.60 14.63 -26.21
N LEU A 296 17.85 15.10 -26.27
CA LEU A 296 18.27 16.12 -27.24
C LEU A 296 18.06 15.67 -28.69
N LYS A 297 18.40 14.42 -29.05
CA LYS A 297 18.15 13.87 -30.39
C LYS A 297 16.66 13.86 -30.74
N VAL A 298 15.81 13.56 -29.76
CA VAL A 298 14.35 13.52 -29.96
C VAL A 298 13.78 14.92 -30.08
N MET A 299 14.23 15.87 -29.26
CA MET A 299 13.87 17.29 -29.38
C MET A 299 14.30 17.89 -30.72
N GLU A 300 15.47 17.50 -31.24
CA GLU A 300 15.91 17.91 -32.59
C GLU A 300 15.00 17.35 -33.68
N LYS A 301 14.64 16.06 -33.60
CA LYS A 301 13.71 15.42 -34.54
C LYS A 301 12.31 16.01 -34.48
N ALA A 302 11.86 16.41 -33.29
CA ALA A 302 10.60 17.13 -33.08
C ALA A 302 10.68 18.60 -33.53
N GLU A 303 11.83 19.04 -34.06
CA GLU A 303 12.08 20.41 -34.50
C GLU A 303 11.97 21.49 -33.42
N ILE A 304 12.09 21.12 -32.14
CA ILE A 304 12.05 22.07 -31.01
C ILE A 304 13.39 22.80 -30.87
N ILE A 305 14.47 22.07 -31.13
CA ILE A 305 15.84 22.57 -31.11
C ILE A 305 16.55 22.24 -32.42
N LYS A 306 17.70 22.85 -32.63
CA LYS A 306 18.61 22.56 -33.75
C LYS A 306 20.00 22.26 -33.21
N ILE A 307 20.58 21.14 -33.63
CA ILE A 307 21.94 20.76 -33.28
C ILE A 307 22.85 20.99 -34.50
N LYS A 308 23.90 21.78 -34.33
CA LYS A 308 24.90 22.03 -35.38
C LYS A 308 26.29 22.18 -34.78
N ASN A 309 27.25 21.41 -35.28
CA ASN A 309 28.64 21.41 -34.80
C ASN A 309 28.70 21.26 -33.26
N GLU A 310 28.00 20.26 -32.71
CA GLU A 310 27.92 19.98 -31.26
C GLU A 310 27.35 21.13 -30.41
N LYS A 311 26.69 22.09 -31.05
CA LYS A 311 25.98 23.17 -30.37
C LYS A 311 24.48 23.01 -30.54
N VAL A 312 23.77 23.14 -29.44
CA VAL A 312 22.31 23.15 -29.37
C VAL A 312 21.83 24.59 -29.41
N MET A 313 20.78 24.83 -30.20
CA MET A 313 20.11 26.13 -30.30
C MET A 313 18.59 25.92 -30.26
N PRO A 314 17.81 26.80 -29.60
CA PRO A 314 16.36 26.79 -29.78
C PRO A 314 16.01 27.12 -31.24
N LYS A 315 14.95 26.50 -31.77
CA LYS A 315 14.48 26.76 -33.14
C LYS A 315 13.60 28.01 -33.22
#